data_AF-A0A2S9QEU1-F1
#
_entry.id   AF-A0A2S9QEU1-F1
#
_cell.length_a   1.000
_cell.length_b   1.000
_cell.length_c   1.000
_cell.angle_alpha   90.00
_cell.angle_beta   90.00
_cell.angle_gamma   90.00
#
_symmetry.space_group_name_H-M   'P 1'
#
loop_
_entity.id
_entity.type
_entity.pdbx_description
1 polymer ?
#
loop_
_entity_poly.entity_id
_entity_poly.type
_entity_poly.pdbx_seq_one_letter_code
_entity_poly.pdbx_strand_id
1 'polypeptide(L)' 'MVLFGFVSSIASRFTAYRNYRRTLQALSALDDRELADLGIFRGRIEEIARGAAR' A
#
# COMPACT_ATOMS: atom_id res chain seq x y z
N MET A 1 9.27 -0.72 -31.95
CA MET A 1 8.21 -1.37 -31.16
C MET A 1 8.78 -1.82 -29.79
N VAL A 2 9.16 -0.86 -28.93
CA VAL A 2 9.76 -1.11 -27.60
C VAL A 2 9.23 -0.18 -26.50
N LEU A 3 8.47 0.87 -26.88
CA LEU A 3 7.98 1.89 -25.97
C LEU A 3 6.91 1.37 -24.99
N PHE A 4 6.10 0.39 -25.43
CA PHE A 4 5.01 -0.17 -24.61
C PHE A 4 5.49 -0.90 -23.34
N GLY A 5 6.64 -1.58 -23.40
CA GLY A 5 7.17 -2.33 -22.25
C GLY A 5 7.72 -1.42 -21.14
N PHE A 6 8.39 -0.32 -21.52
CA PHE A 6 8.91 0.66 -20.56
C PHE A 6 7.79 1.44 -19.86
N VAL A 7 6.76 1.88 -20.60
CA VAL A 7 5.61 2.57 -20.01
C VAL A 7 4.85 1.64 -19.04
N SER A 8 4.70 0.36 -19.38
CA SER A 8 4.06 -0.63 -18.51
C SER A 8 4.82 -0.84 -17.19
N SER A 9 6.15 -0.96 -17.22
CA SER A 9 6.94 -1.12 -15.99
C SER A 9 6.90 0.11 -15.07
N ILE A 10 6.85 1.32 -15.62
CA ILE A 10 6.73 2.56 -14.85
C ILE A 10 5.31 2.69 -14.26
N ALA A 11 4.28 2.40 -15.07
CA ALA A 11 2.89 2.43 -14.62
C ALA A 11 2.61 1.43 -13.49
N SER A 12 3.17 0.22 -13.57
CA SER A 12 3.04 -0.79 -12.50
C SER A 12 3.70 -0.33 -11.20
N ARG A 13 4.90 0.25 -11.25
CA ARG A 13 5.57 0.82 -10.06
C ARG A 13 4.80 1.99 -9.45
N PHE A 14 4.21 2.84 -10.30
CA PHE A 14 3.41 3.98 -9.83
C PHE A 14 2.12 3.51 -9.13
N THR A 15 1.45 2.51 -9.69
CA THR A 15 0.24 1.92 -9.12
C THR A 15 0.55 1.25 -7.77
N ALA A 16 1.64 0.47 -7.70
CA ALA A 16 2.13 -0.12 -6.47
C ALA A 16 2.38 0.93 -5.37
N TYR A 17 3.11 2.01 -5.71
CA TYR A 17 3.40 3.09 -4.77
C TYR A 17 2.12 3.83 -4.31
N ARG A 18 1.17 4.05 -5.22
CA ARG A 18 -0.12 4.65 -4.89
C ARG A 18 -0.91 3.77 -3.92
N ASN A 19 -0.95 2.46 -4.15
CA ASN A 19 -1.62 1.52 -3.27
C ASN A 19 -0.97 1.47 -1.89
N TYR A 20 0.37 1.38 -1.83
CA TYR A 20 1.13 1.48 -0.59
C TYR A 20 0.71 2.71 0.24
N ARG A 21 0.79 3.90 -0.36
CA ARG A 21 0.50 5.16 0.33
C ARG A 21 -0.95 5.25 0.78
N ARG A 22 -1.89 4.77 -0.06
CA ARG A 22 -3.31 4.76 0.28
C ARG A 22 -3.58 3.87 1.49
N THR A 23 -3.02 2.65 1.49
CA THR A 23 -3.18 1.70 2.61
C THR A 23 -2.53 2.22 3.88
N LEU A 24 -1.32 2.76 3.79
CA LEU A 24 -0.63 3.38 4.91
C LEU A 24 -1.46 4.51 5.51
N GLN A 25 -1.93 5.46 4.68
CA GLN A 25 -2.73 6.58 5.15
C GLN A 25 -4.05 6.13 5.79
N ALA A 26 -4.76 5.19 5.16
CA ALA A 26 -6.03 4.69 5.66
C ALA A 26 -5.87 4.01 7.03
N LEU A 27 -4.89 3.11 7.16
CA LEU A 27 -4.65 2.39 8.43
C LEU A 27 -4.04 3.31 9.50
N SER A 28 -3.17 4.25 9.14
CA SER A 28 -2.60 5.21 10.09
C SER A 28 -3.62 6.22 10.62
N ALA A 29 -4.71 6.45 9.87
CA ALA A 29 -5.81 7.32 10.32
C ALA A 29 -6.73 6.65 11.35
N LEU A 30 -6.69 5.32 11.46
CA LEU A 30 -7.46 4.57 12.45
C LEU A 30 -6.83 4.69 13.85
N ASP A 31 -7.69 4.71 14.86
CA ASP A 31 -7.27 4.62 16.26
C ASP A 31 -6.87 3.18 16.66
N ASP A 32 -6.30 3.01 17.85
CA ASP A 32 -5.82 1.70 18.31
C ASP A 32 -6.95 0.68 18.54
N ARG A 33 -8.17 1.13 18.83
CA ARG A 33 -9.33 0.25 18.99
C ARG A 33 -9.84 -0.21 17.63
N GLU A 34 -10.00 0.70 16.67
CA GLU A 34 -10.37 0.37 15.29
C GLU A 34 -9.36 -0.58 14.66
N LEU A 35 -8.07 -0.37 14.90
CA LEU A 35 -7.01 -1.30 14.48
C LEU A 35 -7.14 -2.66 15.18
N ALA A 36 -7.44 -2.68 16.48
CA ALA A 36 -7.64 -3.91 17.24
C ALA A 36 -8.88 -4.70 16.78
N ASP A 37 -9.96 -4.03 16.40
CA ASP A 37 -11.16 -4.65 15.82
C ASP A 37 -10.86 -5.35 14.49
N LEU A 38 -9.89 -4.84 13.73
CA LEU A 38 -9.37 -5.48 12.52
C LEU A 38 -8.31 -6.56 12.80
N GLY A 39 -7.91 -6.74 14.08
CA GLY A 39 -6.81 -7.62 14.46
C GLY A 39 -5.43 -7.13 14.00
N ILE A 40 -5.28 -5.83 13.79
CA ILE A 40 -4.05 -5.19 13.29
C ILE A 40 -3.37 -4.44 14.43
N PHE A 41 -2.06 -4.63 14.57
CA PHE A 41 -1.24 -3.79 15.45
C PHE A 41 -0.65 -2.62 14.67
N ARG A 42 -0.50 -1.45 15.31
CA ARG A 42 0.06 -0.24 14.66
C ARG A 42 1.41 -0.49 13.99
N GLY A 43 2.27 -1.32 14.58
CA GLY A 43 3.56 -1.73 14.00
C GLY A 43 3.46 -2.60 12.73
N ARG A 44 2.31 -3.24 12.47
CA ARG A 44 2.06 -4.05 11.26
C ARG A 44 1.57 -3.25 10.08
N ILE A 45 1.17 -1.99 10.27
CA ILE A 45 0.63 -1.15 9.20
C ILE A 45 1.62 -1.05 8.03
N GLU A 46 2.92 -0.86 8.30
CA GLU A 46 3.93 -0.77 7.24
C GLU A 46 4.14 -2.08 6.47
N GLU A 47 4.01 -3.22 7.15
CA GLU A 47 4.08 -4.55 6.53
C GLU A 47 2.87 -4.77 5.60
N ILE A 48 1.67 -4.46 6.08
CA ILE A 48 0.42 -4.60 5.33
C ILE A 48 0.40 -3.65 4.13
N ALA A 49 0.81 -2.39 4.33
CA ALA A 49 0.89 -1.41 3.25
C ALA A 49 1.87 -1.86 2.16
N ARG A 50 3.04 -2.41 2.54
CA ARG A 50 4.00 -2.98 1.57
C ARG A 50 3.44 -4.21 0.86
N GLY A 51 2.65 -5.03 1.55
CA GLY A 51 1.94 -6.16 0.95
C GLY A 51 0.94 -5.75 -0.13
N ALA A 52 0.18 -4.68 0.10
CA ALA A 52 -0.79 -4.14 -0.85
C ALA A 52 -0.18 -3.50 -2.11
N ALA A 53 1.14 -3.28 -2.11
CA ALA A 53 1.89 -2.71 -3.22
C ALA A 53 2.46 -3.77 -4.18
N ARG A 54 2.40 -5.05 -3.80
CA ARG A 54 2.85 -6.18 -4.63
C ARG A 54 1.69 -6.69 -5.48
#